data_AF-F3FWQ4-F1
#
_entry.id   AF-F3FWQ4-F1
#
_cell.length_a   1.000
_cell.length_b   1.000
_cell.length_c   1.000
_cell.angle_alpha   90.00
_cell.angle_beta   90.00
_cell.angle_gamma   90.00
#
_symmetry.space_group_name_H-M   'P 1'
#
loop_
_entity.id
_entity.type
_entity.pdbx_description
1 polymer ?
#
loop_
_entity_poly.entity_id
_entity_poly.type
_entity_poly.pdbx_seq_one_letter_code
_entity_poly.pdbx_strand_id
1 'polypeptide(L)'
;AGVSAGGRTGLTAVVVAVLFLLALFFAPLAGSVPAFATAPALLFVAVLMASGMAEIDWDDITVAAPVVITALAMPFTYSIANG
;
A
#
# COMPACT_ATOMS: atom_id res chain seq x y z
N ALA A 1 3.85 -2.31 10.21
CA ALA A 1 2.63 -2.76 10.94
C ALA A 1 2.88 -4.03 11.76
N GLY A 2 3.19 -5.19 11.17
CA GLY A 2 3.39 -6.44 11.95
C GLY A 2 4.63 -6.46 12.86
N VAL A 3 5.78 -6.03 12.33
CA VAL A 3 7.03 -5.90 13.13
C VAL A 3 6.93 -4.80 14.20
N SER A 4 6.23 -3.71 13.86
CA SER A 4 5.95 -2.57 14.74
C SER A 4 5.06 -2.96 15.93
N ALA A 5 4.17 -3.93 15.74
CA ALA A 5 3.31 -4.51 16.78
C ALA A 5 3.98 -5.67 17.56
N GLY A 6 5.28 -5.92 17.35
CA GLY A 6 6.04 -6.95 18.07
C GLY A 6 6.17 -8.29 17.36
N GLY A 7 5.71 -8.40 16.11
CA GLY A 7 5.90 -9.61 15.31
C GLY A 7 7.36 -9.77 14.88
N ARG A 8 8.11 -10.61 15.62
CA ARG A 8 9.54 -10.88 15.37
C ARG A 8 9.82 -12.29 14.83
N THR A 9 8.78 -13.10 14.61
CA THR A 9 8.89 -14.50 14.17
C THR A 9 7.92 -14.80 13.02
N GLY A 10 8.16 -15.89 12.27
CA GLY A 10 7.25 -16.36 11.24
C GLY A 10 5.86 -16.78 11.75
N LEU A 11 5.71 -17.01 13.06
CA LEU A 11 4.43 -17.41 13.66
C LEU A 11 3.35 -16.33 13.48
N THR A 12 3.71 -15.05 13.52
CA THR A 12 2.72 -13.98 13.28
C THR A 12 2.18 -14.00 11.86
N ALA A 13 3.02 -14.34 10.87
CA ALA A 13 2.59 -14.47 9.48
C ALA A 13 1.63 -15.65 9.32
N VAL A 14 1.91 -16.79 9.96
CA VAL A 14 1.03 -17.98 9.94
C VAL A 14 -0.31 -17.68 10.60
N VAL A 15 -0.32 -17.03 11.77
CA VAL A 15 -1.57 -16.66 12.46
C VAL A 15 -2.38 -15.69 11.62
N VAL A 16 -1.77 -14.66 11.03
CA VAL A 16 -2.46 -13.73 10.13
C VAL A 16 -3.03 -14.45 8.91
N ALA A 17 -2.29 -15.39 8.32
CA ALA A 17 -2.78 -16.19 7.19
C ALA A 17 -4.02 -17.03 7.56
N VAL A 18 -3.99 -17.71 8.71
CA VAL A 18 -5.14 -18.48 9.20
C VAL A 18 -6.35 -17.58 9.49
N LEU A 19 -6.13 -16.43 10.14
CA LEU A 19 -7.20 -15.46 10.40
C LEU A 19 -7.77 -14.87 9.10
N PHE A 20 -6.93 -14.63 8.10
CA PHE A 20 -7.37 -14.15 6.78
C PHE A 20 -8.22 -15.21 6.06
N LEU A 21 -7.85 -16.49 6.14
CA LEU A 21 -8.67 -17.58 5.62
C LEU A 21 -10.04 -17.66 6.32
N LEU A 22 -10.08 -17.48 7.64
CA LEU A 22 -11.34 -17.42 8.38
C LEU A 22 -12.16 -16.17 8.01
N ALA A 23 -11.51 -15.04 7.74
CA ALA A 23 -12.19 -13.80 7.33
C ALA A 23 -12.90 -13.94 5.97
N LEU A 24 -12.46 -14.84 5.07
CA LEU A 24 -13.12 -15.08 3.79
C LEU A 24 -14.57 -15.57 3.95
N PHE A 25 -14.89 -16.30 5.02
CA PHE A 25 -16.28 -16.69 5.31
C PHE A 25 -17.17 -15.49 5.66
N PHE A 26 -16.58 -14.42 6.19
CA PHE A 26 -17.25 -13.16 6.52
C PHE A 26 -17.15 -12.12 5.39
N ALA A 27 -16.42 -12.40 4.31
CA ALA A 27 -16.33 -11.54 3.13
C ALA A 27 -17.68 -11.05 2.57
N PRO A 28 -18.77 -11.84 2.52
CA PRO A 28 -20.07 -11.32 2.04
C PRO A 28 -20.62 -10.17 2.90
N LEU A 29 -20.23 -10.04 4.17
CA LEU A 29 -20.60 -8.90 5.00
C LEU A 29 -19.90 -7.61 4.55
N ALA A 30 -18.70 -7.70 3.96
CA ALA A 30 -17.99 -6.54 3.44
C ALA A 30 -18.73 -5.90 2.26
N GLY A 31 -19.52 -6.67 1.50
CA GLY A 31 -20.38 -6.17 0.43
C GLY A 31 -21.55 -5.29 0.91
N SER A 32 -21.86 -5.29 2.22
CA SER A 32 -22.85 -4.39 2.81
C SER A 32 -22.32 -2.96 3.00
N VAL A 33 -21.00 -2.77 2.92
CA VAL A 33 -20.36 -1.46 3.08
C VAL A 33 -20.57 -0.64 1.80
N PRO A 34 -21.13 0.58 1.90
CA PRO A 34 -21.30 1.44 0.74
C PRO A 34 -19.97 1.77 0.06
N ALA A 35 -19.95 1.77 -1.27
CA ALA A 35 -18.72 2.03 -2.04
C ALA A 35 -18.11 3.42 -1.77
N PHE A 36 -18.91 4.41 -1.39
CA PHE A 36 -18.37 5.74 -1.05
C PHE A 36 -17.56 5.73 0.25
N ALA A 37 -17.77 4.75 1.15
CA ALA A 37 -17.08 4.66 2.42
C ALA A 37 -15.63 4.17 2.29
N THR A 38 -15.30 3.47 1.19
CA THR A 38 -13.94 2.98 0.94
C THR A 38 -13.05 4.05 0.29
N ALA A 39 -13.63 5.01 -0.43
CA ALA A 39 -12.92 6.10 -1.08
C ALA A 39 -12.01 6.92 -0.13
N PRO A 40 -12.46 7.42 1.05
CA PRO A 40 -11.59 8.16 1.96
C PRO A 40 -10.46 7.30 2.54
N ALA A 41 -10.70 6.00 2.76
CA ALA A 41 -9.65 5.09 3.21
C ALA A 41 -8.56 4.91 2.14
N LEU A 42 -8.94 4.76 0.88
CA LEU A 42 -7.99 4.66 -0.24
C LEU A 42 -7.20 5.96 -0.43
N LEU A 43 -7.84 7.12 -0.29
CA LEU A 43 -7.17 8.42 -0.37
C LEU A 43 -6.14 8.59 0.75
N PHE A 44 -6.49 8.20 1.98
CA PHE A 44 -5.56 8.23 3.10
C PHE A 44 -4.34 7.33 2.87
N VAL A 45 -4.56 6.12 2.36
CA VAL A 45 -3.46 5.19 2.00
C VAL A 45 -2.60 5.78 0.89
N ALA A 46 -3.19 6.41 -0.14
CA ALA A 46 -2.44 7.05 -1.21
C ALA A 46 -1.52 8.17 -0.68
N VAL A 47 -2.02 9.01 0.24
CA VAL A 47 -1.20 10.04 0.88
C VAL A 47 -0.07 9.42 1.71
N LEU A 48 -0.35 8.33 2.44
CA LEU A 48 0.66 7.63 3.23
C LEU A 48 1.73 6.96 2.36
N MET A 49 1.39 6.48 1.16
CA MET A 49 2.38 5.94 0.23
C MET A 49 3.21 7.06 -0.41
N ALA A 50 2.57 8.19 -0.74
CA ALA A 50 3.24 9.36 -1.29
C ALA A 50 4.26 9.99 -0.32
N SER A 51 4.07 9.84 1.00
CA SER A 51 5.02 10.39 1.99
C SER A 51 6.42 9.79 1.87
N GLY A 52 6.57 8.58 1.31
CA GLY A 52 7.88 7.98 1.04
C GLY A 52 8.73 8.80 0.06
N MET A 53 8.12 9.63 -0.79
CA MET A 53 8.86 10.54 -1.68
C MET A 53 9.62 11.63 -0.92
N ALA A 54 9.23 11.93 0.32
CA ALA A 54 9.93 12.91 1.15
C ALA A 54 11.33 12.44 1.60
N GLU A 55 11.60 11.14 1.54
CA GLU A 55 12.89 10.54 1.93
C GLU A 55 13.89 10.45 0.76
N ILE A 56 13.50 10.89 -0.43
CA ILE A 56 14.33 10.83 -1.65
C ILE A 56 15.37 11.95 -1.63
N ASP A 57 16.60 11.63 -2.02
CA ASP A 57 17.66 12.62 -2.24
C ASP A 57 17.41 13.36 -3.55
N TRP A 58 16.85 14.57 -3.43
CA TRP A 58 16.49 15.42 -4.57
C TRP A 58 17.67 16.22 -5.13
N ASP A 59 18.78 16.30 -4.38
CA ASP A 59 19.98 17.04 -4.80
C ASP A 59 20.87 16.20 -5.73
N ASP A 60 20.77 14.87 -5.65
CA ASP A 60 21.40 13.96 -6.59
C ASP A 60 20.51 13.73 -7.83
N ILE A 61 20.89 14.35 -8.95
CA ILE A 61 20.17 14.21 -10.22
C ILE A 61 20.12 12.75 -10.74
N THR A 62 21.08 11.91 -10.37
CA THR A 62 21.10 10.49 -10.78
C THR A 62 20.02 9.69 -10.06
N VAL A 63 19.51 10.19 -8.93
CA VAL A 63 18.38 9.64 -8.17
C VAL A 63 17.08 10.36 -8.51
N ALA A 64 17.08 11.70 -8.52
CA ALA A 64 15.88 12.50 -8.74
C ALA A 64 15.29 12.31 -10.15
N ALA A 65 16.14 12.24 -11.19
CA ALA A 65 15.67 12.09 -12.57
C ALA A 65 14.86 10.79 -12.81
N PRO A 66 15.36 9.58 -12.47
CA PRO A 66 14.60 8.35 -12.64
C PRO A 66 13.34 8.32 -11.77
N VAL A 67 13.40 8.83 -10.53
CA VAL A 67 12.23 8.91 -9.63
C VAL A 67 11.10 9.72 -10.27
N VAL A 68 11.38 10.90 -10.82
CA VAL A 68 10.35 11.75 -11.45
C VAL A 68 9.75 11.06 -12.67
N ILE A 69 10.59 10.43 -13.50
CA ILE A 69 10.13 9.73 -14.70
C ILE A 69 9.19 8.59 -14.31
N THR A 70 9.58 7.74 -13.36
CA THR A 70 8.77 6.62 -12.89
C THR A 70 7.49 7.07 -12.19
N ALA A 71 7.55 8.08 -11.32
CA ALA A 71 6.38 8.63 -10.64
C ALA A 71 5.34 9.21 -11.61
N LEU A 72 5.77 9.79 -12.74
CA LEU A 72 4.88 10.26 -13.80
C LEU A 72 4.43 9.13 -14.72
N ALA A 73 5.30 8.17 -15.04
CA ALA A 73 4.97 7.05 -15.92
C ALA A 73 3.89 6.13 -15.34
N MET A 74 3.88 5.88 -14.02
CA MET A 74 2.87 5.04 -13.36
C MET A 74 1.42 5.48 -13.62
N PRO A 75 1.01 6.74 -13.36
CA PRO A 75 -0.36 7.18 -13.65
C PRO A 75 -0.66 7.22 -15.15
N PHE A 76 0.31 7.57 -16.01
CA PHE A 76 0.09 7.57 -17.46
C PHE A 76 -0.08 6.17 -18.05
N THR A 77 0.57 5.16 -17.47
CA THR A 77 0.45 3.77 -17.87
C THR A 77 -0.63 3.01 -17.10
N TYR A 78 -1.27 3.66 -16.12
CA TYR A 78 -2.21 3.04 -15.16
C TYR A 78 -1.63 1.78 -14.48
N SER A 79 -0.30 1.69 -14.34
CA SER A 79 0.40 0.51 -13.84
C SER A 79 1.61 0.88 -13.00
N ILE A 80 1.60 0.47 -11.73
CA ILE A 80 2.75 0.62 -10.82
C ILE A 80 3.92 -0.26 -11.27
N ALA A 81 3.66 -1.35 -12.01
CA ALA A 81 4.70 -2.28 -12.46
C ALA A 81 5.41 -1.83 -13.74
N ASN A 82 4.80 -0.96 -14.54
CA ASN A 82 5.32 -0.53 -15.84
C ASN A 82 5.90 0.90 -15.83
N GLY A 83 5.81 1.62 -14.71
CA GLY A 83 6.44 2.93 -14.51
C GLY A 83 7.77 2.78 -13.79
#